data_AF-A0AAV6CWZ9-F1
#
_entry.id   AF-A0AAV6CWZ9-F1
#
_cell.length_a   1.000
_cell.length_b   1.000
_cell.length_c   1.000
_cell.angle_alpha   90.00
_cell.angle_beta   90.00
_cell.angle_gamma   90.00
#
_symmetry.space_group_name_H-M   'P 1'
#
loop_
_entity.id
_entity.type
_entity.pdbx_description
1 polymer ?
#
loop_
_entity_poly.entity_id
_entity_poly.type
_entity_poly.pdbx_seq_one_letter_code
_entity_poly.pdbx_strand_id
1 'polypeptide(L)'
;MGTSSPVRLLTSVPPPPPASPAPPATTAAATPASAEHQQLEAQGRRGAFWFYWIAGLSLVNSVLAFAGQDWRFIIGLGMSQIVDALAARAGRGWTAALLFDAFLIGGFVLLGALAVRGHAWAFLVGVSLYGLDGLLSLLVHDWLGLGFHIFVVIMILKGFQTARHLAARAT
;
A
#
# COMPACT_ATOMS: atom_id res chain seq x y z
N MET A 1 49.45 -70.40 51.62
CA MET A 1 50.24 -69.15 51.52
C MET A 1 50.03 -68.64 50.09
N GLY A 2 49.20 -67.67 49.74
CA GLY A 2 48.69 -66.53 50.49
C GLY A 2 49.45 -65.25 50.07
N THR A 3 49.31 -64.79 48.82
CA THR A 3 49.85 -63.49 48.39
C THR A 3 48.76 -62.71 47.66
N SER A 4 48.24 -61.71 48.37
CA SER A 4 47.20 -60.79 47.93
C SER A 4 47.64 -59.94 46.74
N SER A 5 46.77 -59.84 45.72
CA SER A 5 46.87 -58.83 44.67
C SER A 5 46.62 -57.43 45.25
N PRO A 6 47.41 -56.39 44.91
CA PRO A 6 47.04 -55.02 45.21
C PRO A 6 45.96 -54.55 44.22
N VAL A 7 44.79 -54.23 44.76
CA VAL A 7 43.71 -53.51 44.06
C VAL A 7 44.23 -52.14 43.66
N ARG A 8 44.43 -51.92 42.36
CA ARG A 8 44.80 -50.61 41.81
C ARG A 8 43.57 -49.71 41.81
N LEU A 9 43.49 -48.77 42.75
CA LEU A 9 42.49 -47.71 42.77
C LEU A 9 42.54 -46.92 41.45
N LEU A 10 41.51 -47.09 40.62
CA LEU A 10 41.25 -46.23 39.47
C LEU A 10 40.78 -44.89 40.02
N THR A 11 41.63 -43.87 39.96
CA THR A 11 41.23 -42.49 40.19
C THR A 11 40.22 -42.11 39.10
N SER A 12 38.95 -41.93 39.45
CA SER A 12 37.94 -41.39 38.55
C SER A 12 38.29 -39.94 38.23
N VAL A 13 38.58 -39.64 36.96
CA VAL A 13 38.63 -38.27 36.45
C VAL A 13 37.20 -37.71 36.51
N PRO A 14 36.93 -36.58 37.18
CA PRO A 14 35.61 -35.98 37.19
C PRO A 14 35.23 -35.53 35.76
N PRO A 15 33.94 -35.65 35.36
CA PRO A 15 33.49 -35.19 34.05
C PRO A 15 33.74 -33.68 33.91
N PRO A 16 34.08 -33.18 32.71
CA PRO A 16 34.20 -31.75 32.48
C PRO A 16 32.89 -31.05 32.86
N PRO A 17 32.94 -29.84 33.44
CA PRO A 17 31.73 -29.09 33.76
C PRO A 17 30.90 -28.90 32.49
N PRO A 18 29.56 -28.93 32.59
CA PRO A 18 28.70 -28.69 31.43
C PRO A 18 29.10 -27.36 30.81
N ALA A 19 29.43 -27.38 29.52
CA ALA A 19 29.73 -26.17 28.76
C ALA A 19 28.57 -25.19 28.99
N SER A 20 28.90 -23.99 29.49
CA SER A 20 27.91 -22.92 29.63
C SER A 20 27.20 -22.75 28.29
N PRO A 21 25.86 -22.65 28.25
CA PRO A 21 25.16 -22.41 27.01
C PRO A 21 25.74 -21.13 26.40
N ALA A 22 26.28 -21.25 25.18
CA ALA A 22 26.69 -20.10 24.40
C ALA A 22 25.52 -19.11 24.38
N PRO A 23 25.75 -17.81 24.62
CA PRO A 23 24.66 -16.83 24.58
C PRO A 23 23.94 -16.99 23.23
N PRO A 24 22.60 -17.00 23.21
CA PRO A 24 21.85 -17.16 21.97
C PRO A 24 22.36 -16.10 21.00
N ALA A 25 22.80 -16.57 19.82
CA ALA A 25 23.20 -15.72 18.72
C ALA A 25 22.20 -14.58 18.64
N THR A 26 22.70 -13.37 18.92
CA THR A 26 21.91 -12.16 18.87
C THR A 26 21.27 -12.13 17.49
N THR A 27 19.97 -12.40 17.41
CA THR A 27 19.12 -11.82 16.40
C THR A 27 19.43 -10.33 16.49
N ALA A 28 20.26 -9.83 15.57
CA ALA A 28 20.76 -8.47 15.57
C ALA A 28 19.59 -7.55 15.84
N ALA A 29 19.50 -7.05 17.07
CA ALA A 29 18.39 -6.23 17.50
C ALA A 29 18.41 -5.00 16.61
N ALA A 30 17.39 -4.85 15.76
CA ALA A 30 17.23 -3.67 14.93
C ALA A 30 17.34 -2.44 15.83
N THR A 31 18.39 -1.64 15.63
CA THR A 31 18.62 -0.41 16.40
C THR A 31 17.38 0.47 16.25
N PRO A 32 16.89 1.19 17.29
CA PRO A 32 15.66 1.98 17.23
C PRO A 32 15.60 2.94 16.02
N ALA A 33 16.74 3.49 15.61
CA ALA A 33 16.86 4.33 14.41
C ALA A 33 16.54 3.58 13.09
N SER A 34 16.89 2.29 12.98
CA SER A 34 16.58 1.46 11.81
C SER A 34 15.11 1.06 11.75
N ALA A 35 14.48 0.85 12.91
CA ALA A 35 13.04 0.57 13.00
C ALA A 35 12.21 1.80 12.63
N GLU A 36 12.60 3.00 13.07
CA GLU A 36 11.94 4.26 12.72
C GLU A 36 11.99 4.52 11.20
N HIS A 37 13.15 4.30 10.56
CA HIS A 37 13.30 4.46 9.12
C HIS A 37 12.39 3.50 8.33
N GLN A 38 12.34 2.22 8.73
CA GLN A 38 11.47 1.22 8.11
C GLN A 38 9.98 1.55 8.29
N GLN A 39 9.57 2.09 9.44
CA GLN A 39 8.20 2.52 9.67
C GLN A 39 7.81 3.71 8.78
N LEU A 40 8.71 4.67 8.60
CA LEU A 40 8.48 5.81 7.69
C LEU A 40 8.39 5.34 6.23
N GLU A 41 9.28 4.45 5.78
CA GLU A 41 9.18 3.87 4.44
C GLU A 41 7.85 3.12 4.23
N ALA A 42 7.45 2.30 5.22
CA ALA A 42 6.18 1.59 5.16
C ALA A 42 4.99 2.56 5.11
N GLN A 43 5.03 3.66 5.86
CA GLN A 43 3.98 4.68 5.87
C GLN A 43 3.90 5.45 4.54
N GLY A 44 5.04 5.79 3.93
CA GLY A 44 5.09 6.39 2.59
C GLY A 44 4.49 5.46 1.54
N ARG A 45 4.83 4.17 1.59
CA ARG A 45 4.28 3.14 0.69
C ARG A 45 2.78 2.96 0.87
N ARG A 46 2.25 3.01 2.10
CA ARG A 46 0.80 2.94 2.37
C ARG A 46 0.02 4.03 1.62
N GLY A 47 0.54 5.26 1.57
CA GLY A 47 -0.07 6.34 0.79
C GLY A 47 -0.04 6.08 -0.72
N ALA A 48 1.08 5.59 -1.25
CA ALA A 48 1.20 5.24 -2.67
C ALA A 48 0.25 4.09 -3.06
N PHE A 49 -0.01 3.14 -2.16
CA PHE A 49 -0.93 2.03 -2.42
C PHE A 49 -2.38 2.46 -2.65
N TRP A 50 -2.78 3.65 -2.19
CA TRP A 50 -4.11 4.19 -2.48
C TRP A 50 -4.35 4.42 -3.96
N PHE A 51 -3.32 4.68 -4.77
CA PHE A 51 -3.47 4.78 -6.22
C PHE A 51 -3.90 3.46 -6.86
N TYR A 52 -3.39 2.33 -6.36
CA TYR A 52 -3.83 1.02 -6.82
C TYR A 52 -5.24 0.67 -6.34
N TRP A 53 -5.61 1.10 -5.13
CA TRP A 53 -6.99 0.97 -4.65
C TRP A 53 -7.96 1.77 -5.52
N ILE A 54 -7.62 3.02 -5.88
CA ILE A 54 -8.40 3.82 -6.81
C ILE A 54 -8.55 3.06 -8.14
N ALA A 55 -7.45 2.63 -8.75
CA ALA A 55 -7.48 1.90 -10.01
C ALA A 55 -8.31 0.60 -9.95
N GLY A 56 -8.18 -0.16 -8.86
CA GLY A 56 -8.95 -1.40 -8.65
C GLY A 56 -10.44 -1.14 -8.47
N LEU A 57 -10.81 -0.13 -7.68
CA LEU A 57 -12.21 0.28 -7.48
C LEU A 57 -12.81 0.80 -8.80
N SER A 58 -12.07 1.62 -9.55
CA SER A 58 -12.48 2.08 -10.89
C SER A 58 -12.69 0.92 -11.86
N LEU A 59 -11.80 -0.08 -11.85
CA LEU A 59 -11.94 -1.27 -12.70
C LEU A 59 -13.19 -2.08 -12.35
N VAL A 60 -13.41 -2.37 -11.06
CA VAL A 60 -14.60 -3.09 -10.60
C VAL A 60 -15.87 -2.35 -11.04
N ASN A 61 -15.90 -1.03 -10.84
CA ASN A 61 -17.06 -0.24 -11.24
C ASN A 61 -17.28 -0.22 -12.77
N SER A 62 -16.23 -0.16 -13.57
CA SER A 62 -16.34 -0.21 -15.04
C SER A 62 -16.89 -1.57 -15.50
N VAL A 63 -16.45 -2.68 -14.89
CA VAL A 63 -16.99 -4.03 -15.15
C VAL A 63 -18.47 -4.15 -14.77
N LEU A 64 -18.86 -3.62 -13.60
CA LEU A 64 -20.26 -3.63 -13.15
C LEU A 64 -21.17 -2.79 -14.06
N ALA A 65 -20.70 -1.63 -14.50
CA ALA A 65 -21.42 -0.79 -15.46
C ALA A 65 -21.61 -1.53 -16.81
N PHE A 66 -20.57 -2.24 -17.28
CA PHE A 66 -20.65 -3.04 -18.49
C PHE A 66 -21.61 -4.24 -18.36
N ALA A 67 -21.73 -4.82 -17.15
CA ALA A 67 -22.66 -5.90 -16.87
C ALA A 67 -24.14 -5.46 -16.80
N GLY A 68 -24.43 -4.17 -17.00
CA GLY A 68 -25.80 -3.63 -16.95
C GLY A 68 -26.38 -3.61 -15.54
N GLN A 69 -25.54 -3.64 -14.49
CA GLN A 69 -26.00 -3.45 -13.12
C GLN A 69 -26.14 -1.95 -12.83
N ASP A 70 -27.38 -1.52 -12.56
CA ASP A 70 -27.68 -0.15 -12.13
C ASP A 70 -27.10 0.18 -10.74
N TRP A 71 -26.73 -0.85 -9.97
CA TRP A 71 -26.09 -0.72 -8.67
C TRP A 71 -24.59 -0.47 -8.81
N ARG A 72 -24.23 0.70 -9.32
CA ARG A 72 -22.84 1.17 -9.32
C ARG A 72 -22.49 1.54 -7.88
N PHE A 73 -21.41 0.99 -7.34
CA PHE A 73 -20.97 1.26 -5.97
C PHE A 73 -20.77 2.79 -5.84
N ILE A 74 -21.70 3.47 -5.16
CA ILE A 74 -21.80 4.96 -5.03
C ILE A 74 -20.53 5.57 -4.40
N ILE A 75 -19.61 4.75 -3.93
CA ILE A 75 -18.33 5.18 -3.40
C ILE A 75 -17.35 5.37 -4.55
N GLY A 76 -17.22 6.61 -5.03
CA GLY A 76 -15.99 7.08 -5.68
C GLY A 76 -16.02 7.28 -7.20
N LEU A 77 -17.14 7.67 -7.81
CA LEU A 77 -17.21 7.93 -9.25
C LEU A 77 -18.11 9.12 -9.61
N GLY A 78 -17.59 10.35 -9.46
CA GLY A 78 -18.26 11.56 -9.97
C GLY A 78 -18.32 11.58 -11.50
N MET A 79 -17.24 11.18 -12.18
CA MET A 79 -17.16 11.14 -13.66
C MET A 79 -18.17 10.19 -14.33
N SER A 80 -18.36 9.01 -13.75
CA SER A 80 -19.06 7.92 -14.44
C SER A 80 -20.56 8.17 -14.59
N GLN A 81 -21.14 9.07 -13.80
CA GLN A 81 -22.54 9.49 -13.96
C GLN A 81 -22.72 10.50 -15.11
N ILE A 82 -21.76 11.40 -15.32
CA ILE A 82 -21.79 12.36 -16.43
C ILE A 82 -21.62 11.61 -17.76
N VAL A 83 -20.68 10.67 -17.79
CA VAL A 83 -20.42 9.83 -18.98
C VAL A 83 -21.65 8.97 -19.32
N ASP A 84 -22.33 8.39 -18.32
CA ASP A 84 -23.57 7.62 -18.55
C ASP A 84 -24.74 8.51 -19.00
N ALA A 85 -24.90 9.71 -18.43
CA ALA A 85 -25.93 10.66 -18.85
C ALA A 85 -25.70 11.14 -20.30
N LEU A 86 -24.44 11.25 -20.72
CA LEU A 86 -24.07 11.59 -22.09
C LEU A 86 -24.21 10.38 -23.04
N ALA A 87 -23.85 9.18 -22.58
CA ALA A 87 -23.96 7.94 -23.35
C ALA A 87 -25.41 7.52 -23.60
N ALA A 88 -26.29 7.69 -22.61
CA ALA A 88 -27.74 7.47 -22.74
C ALA A 88 -28.39 8.40 -23.78
N ARG A 89 -27.81 9.60 -23.99
CA ARG A 89 -28.26 10.55 -25.01
C ARG A 89 -27.70 10.30 -26.41
N ALA A 90 -26.55 9.64 -26.54
CA ALA A 90 -25.80 9.58 -27.79
C ALA A 90 -25.92 8.25 -28.56
N GLY A 91 -26.39 7.17 -27.95
CA GLY A 91 -26.61 5.87 -28.61
C GLY A 91 -25.36 5.17 -29.19
N ARG A 92 -24.19 5.82 -29.17
CA ARG A 92 -22.90 5.36 -29.74
C ARG A 92 -21.68 5.69 -28.85
N GLY A 93 -21.88 5.95 -27.55
CA GLY A 93 -20.85 6.53 -26.65
C GLY A 93 -20.05 5.55 -25.78
N TRP A 94 -20.42 4.26 -25.72
CA TRP A 94 -19.85 3.32 -24.74
C TRP A 94 -18.36 3.03 -24.94
N THR A 95 -17.87 3.00 -26.18
CA THR A 95 -16.45 2.73 -26.47
C THR A 95 -15.55 3.89 -26.01
N ALA A 96 -16.00 5.13 -26.19
CA ALA A 96 -15.25 6.30 -25.72
C ALA A 96 -15.19 6.35 -24.18
N ALA A 97 -16.29 5.99 -23.51
CA ALA A 97 -16.35 5.85 -22.06
C ALA A 97 -15.35 4.81 -21.55
N LEU A 98 -15.36 3.60 -22.14
CA LEU A 98 -14.44 2.53 -21.78
C LEU A 98 -12.96 2.89 -21.99
N LEU A 99 -12.64 3.56 -23.11
CA LEU A 99 -11.26 4.01 -23.38
C LEU A 99 -10.81 5.05 -22.36
N PHE A 100 -11.70 5.97 -21.98
CA PHE A 100 -11.41 6.98 -20.98
C PHE A 100 -11.23 6.37 -19.59
N ASP A 101 -12.09 5.43 -19.19
CA ASP A 101 -11.94 4.68 -17.95
C ASP A 101 -10.61 3.91 -17.91
N ALA A 102 -10.29 3.19 -19.00
CA ALA A 102 -9.03 2.45 -19.12
C ALA A 102 -7.81 3.38 -19.02
N PHE A 103 -7.89 4.58 -19.60
CA PHE A 103 -6.86 5.60 -19.49
C PHE A 103 -6.68 6.07 -18.04
N LEU A 104 -7.77 6.36 -17.32
CA LEU A 104 -7.69 6.77 -15.91
C LEU A 104 -7.14 5.65 -15.02
N ILE A 105 -7.62 4.42 -15.19
CA ILE A 105 -7.12 3.24 -14.46
C ILE A 105 -5.61 3.08 -14.70
N GLY A 106 -5.18 3.10 -15.97
CA GLY A 106 -3.77 3.00 -16.34
C GLY A 106 -2.94 4.15 -15.78
N GLY A 107 -3.47 5.38 -15.81
CA GLY A 107 -2.86 6.57 -15.22
C GLY A 107 -2.63 6.42 -13.72
N PHE A 108 -3.64 6.00 -12.96
CA PHE A 108 -3.49 5.78 -11.51
C PHE A 108 -2.55 4.62 -11.18
N VAL A 109 -2.55 3.53 -11.97
CA VAL A 109 -1.55 2.45 -11.81
C VAL A 109 -0.13 2.98 -12.01
N LEU A 110 0.10 3.79 -13.05
CA LEU A 110 1.40 4.40 -13.33
C LEU A 110 1.82 5.36 -12.22
N LEU A 111 0.92 6.22 -11.76
CA LEU A 111 1.17 7.14 -10.64
C LEU A 111 1.49 6.37 -9.35
N GLY A 112 0.77 5.28 -9.08
CA GLY A 112 1.09 4.37 -7.98
C GLY A 112 2.49 3.79 -8.09
N ALA A 113 2.88 3.33 -9.27
CA ALA A 113 4.21 2.78 -9.51
C ALA A 113 5.32 3.83 -9.31
N LEU A 114 5.12 5.06 -9.79
CA LEU A 114 6.05 6.17 -9.60
C LEU A 114 6.14 6.59 -8.12
N ALA A 115 4.99 6.67 -7.44
CA ALA A 115 4.90 7.01 -6.03
C ALA A 115 5.59 5.97 -5.12
N VAL A 116 5.42 4.67 -5.40
CA VAL A 116 6.14 3.59 -4.69
C VAL A 116 7.66 3.69 -4.90
N ARG A 117 8.09 4.16 -6.07
CA ARG A 117 9.52 4.43 -6.37
C ARG A 117 10.04 5.73 -5.76
N GLY A 118 9.26 6.42 -4.93
CA GLY A 118 9.67 7.65 -4.23
C GLY A 118 9.52 8.94 -5.02
N HIS A 119 8.88 8.93 -6.20
CA HIS A 119 8.67 10.14 -7.00
C HIS A 119 7.56 11.01 -6.38
N ALA A 120 7.95 11.97 -5.53
CA ALA A 120 7.01 12.81 -4.78
C ALA A 120 6.02 13.59 -5.68
N TRP A 121 6.42 13.96 -6.90
CA TRP A 121 5.54 14.65 -7.85
C TRP A 121 4.32 13.81 -8.27
N ALA A 122 4.45 12.48 -8.29
CA ALA A 122 3.36 11.58 -8.67
C ALA A 122 2.18 11.67 -7.69
N PHE A 123 2.47 11.90 -6.41
CA PHE A 123 1.43 12.15 -5.41
C PHE A 123 0.65 13.42 -5.71
N LEU A 124 1.33 14.51 -6.09
CA LEU A 124 0.68 15.79 -6.36
C LEU A 124 -0.21 15.70 -7.60
N VAL A 125 0.30 15.11 -8.68
CA VAL A 125 -0.48 14.88 -9.92
C VAL A 125 -1.69 14.00 -9.64
N GLY A 126 -1.52 12.91 -8.89
CA GLY A 126 -2.62 12.02 -8.53
C GLY A 126 -3.68 12.68 -7.64
N VAL A 127 -3.27 13.48 -6.65
CA VAL A 127 -4.19 14.26 -5.81
C VAL A 127 -4.96 15.27 -6.65
N SER A 128 -4.31 15.95 -7.60
CA SER A 128 -5.01 16.89 -8.49
C SER A 128 -6.04 16.19 -9.38
N LEU A 129 -5.67 15.10 -10.05
CA LEU A 129 -6.57 14.33 -10.91
C LEU A 129 -7.76 13.78 -10.11
N TYR A 130 -7.49 13.13 -8.98
CA TYR A 130 -8.51 12.50 -8.17
C TYR A 130 -9.38 13.51 -7.41
N GLY A 131 -8.80 14.63 -6.98
CA GLY A 131 -9.55 15.73 -6.37
C GLY A 131 -10.48 16.43 -7.35
N LEU A 132 -10.04 16.62 -8.61
CA LEU A 132 -10.90 17.15 -9.67
C LEU A 132 -12.08 16.21 -9.98
N ASP A 133 -11.83 14.90 -10.00
CA ASP A 133 -12.90 13.90 -10.15
C ASP A 133 -13.90 13.96 -8.97
N GLY A 134 -13.40 14.05 -7.74
CA GLY A 134 -14.26 14.22 -6.55
C GLY A 134 -15.08 15.51 -6.57
N LEU A 135 -14.59 16.57 -7.21
CA LEU A 135 -15.34 17.82 -7.34
C LEU A 135 -16.57 17.66 -8.25
N LEU A 136 -16.55 16.69 -9.17
CA LEU A 136 -17.72 16.36 -10.00
C LEU A 136 -18.86 15.73 -9.19
N SER A 137 -18.56 15.09 -8.05
CA SER A 137 -19.58 14.59 -7.12
C SER A 137 -20.51 15.70 -6.61
N LEU A 138 -20.05 16.97 -6.57
CA LEU A 138 -20.88 18.11 -6.21
C LEU A 138 -22.00 18.38 -7.24
N LEU A 139 -21.73 18.14 -8.53
CA LEU A 139 -22.71 18.38 -9.60
C LEU A 139 -23.88 17.40 -9.51
N VAL A 140 -23.60 16.17 -9.06
CA VAL A 140 -24.60 15.09 -8.91
C VAL A 140 -25.10 14.92 -7.47
N HIS A 141 -24.73 15.83 -6.56
CA HIS A 141 -25.11 15.81 -5.14
C HIS A 141 -24.74 14.51 -4.39
N ASP A 142 -23.64 13.86 -4.80
CA ASP A 142 -23.13 12.65 -4.17
C ASP A 142 -22.21 12.99 -2.98
N TRP A 143 -22.82 13.24 -1.83
CA TRP A 143 -22.10 13.58 -0.60
C TRP A 143 -21.25 12.43 -0.06
N LEU A 144 -21.67 11.18 -0.27
CA LEU A 144 -20.94 10.01 0.20
C LEU A 144 -19.67 9.80 -0.63
N GLY A 145 -19.78 9.86 -1.95
CA GLY A 145 -18.64 9.81 -2.86
C GLY A 145 -17.67 10.96 -2.61
N LEU A 146 -18.16 12.18 -2.39
CA LEU A 146 -17.31 13.32 -2.04
C LEU A 146 -16.52 13.07 -0.74
N GLY A 147 -17.17 12.55 0.30
CA GLY A 147 -16.52 12.21 1.56
C GLY A 147 -15.41 11.16 1.38
N PHE A 148 -15.66 10.15 0.56
CA PHE A 148 -14.65 9.16 0.21
C PHE A 148 -13.47 9.75 -0.56
N HIS A 149 -13.73 10.64 -1.52
CA HIS A 149 -12.66 11.33 -2.26
C HIS A 149 -11.76 12.13 -1.32
N ILE A 150 -12.36 12.92 -0.42
CA ILE A 150 -11.61 13.68 0.58
C ILE A 150 -10.77 12.76 1.46
N PHE A 151 -11.34 11.65 1.93
CA PHE A 151 -10.64 10.66 2.74
C PHE A 151 -9.41 10.09 2.03
N VAL A 152 -9.56 9.65 0.78
CA VAL A 152 -8.48 9.10 -0.04
C VAL A 152 -7.40 10.15 -0.32
N VAL A 153 -7.79 11.40 -0.63
CA VAL A 153 -6.84 12.51 -0.79
C VAL A 153 -6.00 12.71 0.47
N ILE A 154 -6.63 12.71 1.66
CA ILE A 154 -5.91 12.82 2.94
C ILE A 154 -4.92 11.66 3.11
N MET A 155 -5.30 10.43 2.75
CA MET A 155 -4.42 9.27 2.84
C MET A 155 -3.20 9.38 1.90
N ILE A 156 -3.40 9.84 0.68
CA ILE A 156 -2.33 10.05 -0.29
C ILE A 156 -1.38 11.16 0.20
N LEU A 157 -1.92 12.27 0.72
CA LEU A 157 -1.13 13.39 1.25
C LEU A 157 -0.26 12.98 2.46
N LYS A 158 -0.76 12.09 3.34
CA LYS A 158 0.06 11.52 4.42
C LYS A 158 1.25 10.70 3.89
N GLY A 159 1.04 9.95 2.80
CA GLY A 159 2.12 9.26 2.09
C GLY A 159 3.16 10.22 1.50
N PHE A 160 2.68 11.27 0.84
CA PHE A 160 3.53 12.31 0.24
C PHE A 160 4.43 13.00 1.25
N GLN A 161 3.87 13.42 2.41
CA GLN A 161 4.65 14.03 3.48
C GLN A 161 5.77 13.11 3.93
N THR A 162 5.46 11.83 4.14
CA THR A 162 6.45 10.83 4.55
C THR A 162 7.54 10.63 3.49
N ALA A 163 7.16 10.49 2.21
CA ALA A 163 8.10 10.35 1.10
C ALA A 163 9.05 11.56 0.99
N ARG A 164 8.53 12.78 1.20
CA ARG A 164 9.35 14.00 1.22
C ARG A 164 10.32 14.05 2.39
N HIS A 165 9.89 13.64 3.58
CA HIS A 165 10.77 13.58 4.75
C HIS A 165 11.93 12.60 4.54
N LEU A 166 11.68 11.45 3.91
CA LEU A 166 12.74 10.49 3.57
C LEU A 166 13.72 11.06 2.53
N ALA A 167 13.21 11.70 1.47
CA ALA A 167 14.06 12.31 0.45
C ALA A 167 14.96 13.41 1.00
N ALA A 168 14.46 14.25 1.92
CA ALA A 168 15.23 15.32 2.55
C ALA A 168 16.29 14.83 3.55
N ARG A 169 16.18 13.60 4.06
CA ARG A 169 17.18 12.99 4.96
C ARG A 169 18.29 12.24 4.20
N ALA A 170 18.12 12.01 2.91
CA ALA A 170 19.09 11.30 2.04
C ALA A 170 20.08 12.25 1.34
N THR A 171 19.87 13.56 1.43
CA THR A 171 20.73 14.63 0.90
C THR A 171 21.54 15.28 2.01
#